data_AF-A0A1C6AL20-F1
#
_entry.id   AF-A0A1C6AL20-F1
#
_cell.length_a   1.000
_cell.length_b   1.000
_cell.length_c   1.000
_cell.angle_alpha   90.00
_cell.angle_beta   90.00
_cell.angle_gamma   90.00
#
_symmetry.space_group_name_H-M   'P 1'
#
loop_
_entity.id
_entity.type
_entity.pdbx_description
1 polymer ?
#
loop_
_entity_poly.entity_id
_entity_poly.type
_entity_poly.pdbx_seq_one_letter_code
_entity_poly.pdbx_strand_id
1 'polypeptide(L)'
;MQFEKVPKRKRIIDFFPEEKEVPQKKKRGAAKKDDEKKKRHRISTYLTDKQYKQFMAYCEDQDLSPAEAVRMAIRETIGKVNK
;
A
#
# COMPACT_ATOMS: atom_id res chain seq x y z
N MET A 1 40.40 22.34 45.49
CA MET A 1 39.85 21.40 44.50
C MET A 1 39.59 22.17 43.21
N GLN A 2 40.38 21.92 42.16
CA GLN A 2 40.14 22.51 40.84
C GLN A 2 39.13 21.63 40.11
N PHE A 3 37.95 22.16 39.80
CA PHE A 3 36.96 21.45 39.00
C PHE A 3 37.39 21.50 37.53
N GLU A 4 37.77 20.34 37.00
CA GLU A 4 37.94 20.17 35.56
C GLU A 4 36.65 20.51 34.83
N LYS A 5 36.79 21.37 33.82
CA LYS A 5 35.72 21.94 33.02
C LYS A 5 35.22 20.87 32.07
N VAL A 6 34.10 20.23 32.42
CA VAL A 6 33.43 19.22 31.58
C VAL A 6 33.28 19.74 30.13
N PRO A 7 33.65 18.98 29.09
CA PRO A 7 33.48 19.43 27.71
C PRO A 7 32.00 19.64 27.42
N LYS A 8 31.63 20.81 26.91
CA LYS A 8 30.26 21.14 26.52
C LYS A 8 29.79 20.09 25.50
N ARG A 9 28.76 19.31 25.85
CA ARG A 9 28.12 18.38 24.92
C ARG A 9 27.68 19.16 23.68
N LYS A 10 28.17 18.74 22.50
CA LYS A 10 27.75 19.26 21.20
C LYS A 10 26.23 19.07 21.07
N ARG A 11 25.51 20.11 20.68
CA ARG A 11 24.05 20.03 20.46
C ARG A 11 23.81 19.31 19.13
N ILE A 12 22.71 18.57 19.02
CA ILE A 12 22.37 17.76 17.83
C ILE A 12 22.34 18.58 16.52
N ILE A 13 22.10 19.89 16.62
CA ILE A 13 22.15 20.86 15.52
C ILE A 13 23.53 20.97 14.83
N ASP A 14 24.62 20.53 15.47
CA ASP A 14 25.94 20.47 14.83
C ASP A 14 26.11 19.25 13.91
N PHE A 15 25.21 18.25 13.98
CA PHE A 15 25.24 17.07 13.10
C PHE A 15 24.46 17.26 11.80
N PHE A 16 23.59 18.27 11.72
CA PHE A 16 22.78 18.58 10.55
C PHE A 16 22.90 20.07 10.25
N PRO A 17 23.96 20.50 9.55
CA PRO A 17 24.05 21.89 9.09
C PRO A 17 22.80 22.20 8.27
N GLU A 18 22.14 23.31 8.59
CA GLU A 18 20.89 23.75 7.96
C GLU A 18 21.03 23.77 6.44
N GLU A 19 20.50 22.73 5.78
CA GLU A 19 20.31 22.72 4.34
C GLU A 19 19.20 23.73 4.00
N LYS A 20 19.66 24.87 3.50
CA LYS A 20 19.00 25.82 2.60
C LYS A 20 17.57 25.47 2.18
N GLU A 21 16.68 26.42 2.44
CA GLU A 21 15.44 26.71 1.72
C GLU A 21 14.76 25.52 1.02
N VAL A 22 13.79 24.94 1.73
CA VAL A 22 12.83 23.99 1.20
C VAL A 22 12.23 24.56 -0.10
N PRO A 23 12.40 23.93 -1.28
CA PRO A 23 11.59 24.32 -2.42
C PRO A 23 10.16 23.98 -2.05
N GLN A 24 9.30 25.01 -1.98
CA GLN A 24 7.87 24.85 -1.79
C GLN A 24 7.41 23.67 -2.65
N LYS A 25 6.83 22.65 -2.01
CA LYS A 25 6.21 21.52 -2.68
C LYS A 25 5.15 22.08 -3.62
N LYS A 26 5.53 22.36 -4.88
CA LYS A 26 4.58 22.45 -5.99
C LYS A 26 3.83 21.13 -5.91
N LYS A 27 2.53 21.21 -5.57
CA LYS A 27 1.59 20.09 -5.71
C LYS A 27 1.77 19.62 -7.15
N ARG A 28 2.60 18.59 -7.34
CA ARG A 28 2.72 17.92 -8.62
C ARG A 28 1.34 17.34 -8.85
N GLY A 29 0.57 18.04 -9.68
CA GLY A 29 -0.64 17.50 -10.26
C GLY A 29 -0.31 16.08 -10.69
N ALA A 30 -1.15 15.14 -10.27
CA ALA A 30 -1.05 13.76 -10.68
C ALA A 30 -0.82 13.76 -12.19
N ALA A 31 0.39 13.41 -12.61
CA ALA A 31 0.68 13.10 -13.99
C ALA A 31 -0.26 11.94 -14.30
N LYS A 32 -1.38 12.27 -14.95
CA LYS A 32 -2.28 11.30 -15.56
C LYS A 32 -1.43 10.62 -16.61
N LYS A 33 -0.77 9.53 -16.21
CA LYS A 33 -0.40 8.51 -17.18
C LYS A 33 -1.73 8.09 -17.79
N ASP A 34 -1.89 8.39 -19.07
CA ASP A 34 -2.84 7.76 -19.97
C ASP A 34 -2.52 6.25 -20.01
N ASP A 35 -2.77 5.56 -18.90
CA ASP A 35 -3.23 4.19 -18.97
C ASP A 35 -4.65 4.33 -19.51
N GLU A 36 -4.79 4.02 -20.80
CA GLU A 36 -6.06 3.68 -21.45
C GLU A 36 -6.97 3.06 -20.39
N LYS A 37 -7.92 3.86 -19.86
CA LYS A 37 -8.58 3.54 -18.58
C LYS A 37 -9.34 2.25 -18.80
N LYS A 38 -8.73 1.10 -18.47
CA LYS A 38 -9.39 -0.20 -18.49
C LYS A 38 -10.65 0.01 -17.67
N LYS A 39 -11.81 -0.10 -18.32
CA LYS A 39 -13.11 0.08 -17.66
C LYS A 39 -13.17 -0.97 -16.55
N ARG A 40 -12.94 -0.54 -15.32
CA ARG A 40 -13.02 -1.40 -14.13
C ARG A 40 -14.46 -1.34 -13.65
N HIS A 41 -15.12 -2.49 -13.64
CA HIS A 41 -16.46 -2.61 -13.07
C HIS A 41 -16.33 -3.13 -11.63
N ARG A 42 -16.86 -2.35 -10.67
CA ARG A 42 -16.93 -2.78 -9.28
C ARG A 42 -18.14 -3.69 -9.10
N ILE A 43 -17.93 -4.84 -8.48
CA ILE A 43 -18.99 -5.79 -8.13
C ILE A 43 -19.02 -5.89 -6.60
N SER A 44 -20.21 -5.77 -6.03
CA SER A 44 -20.45 -5.97 -4.60
C SER A 44 -21.45 -7.11 -4.45
N THR A 45 -21.13 -8.08 -3.61
CA THR A 45 -21.95 -9.28 -3.38
C THR A 45 -22.01 -9.57 -1.88
N TYR A 46 -22.88 -10.51 -1.51
CA TYR A 46 -23.06 -10.94 -0.13
C TYR A 46 -22.72 -12.42 -0.01
N LEU A 47 -22.06 -12.77 1.09
CA LEU A 47 -21.76 -14.15 1.49
C LEU A 47 -22.34 -14.37 2.89
N THR A 48 -22.73 -15.60 3.19
CA THR A 48 -23.01 -15.97 4.58
C THR A 48 -21.72 -15.94 5.40
N ASP A 49 -21.82 -15.78 6.73
CA ASP A 49 -20.65 -15.76 7.62
C ASP A 49 -19.78 -17.02 7.47
N LYS A 50 -20.42 -18.18 7.30
CA LYS A 50 -19.73 -19.45 7.08
C LYS A 50 -18.91 -19.43 5.79
N GLN A 51 -19.51 -18.99 4.69
CA GLN A 51 -18.85 -18.88 3.39
C GLN A 51 -17.72 -17.84 3.44
N TYR A 52 -17.94 -16.71 4.10
CA TYR A 52 -16.93 -15.65 4.24
C TYR A 52 -15.70 -16.16 5.00
N LYS A 53 -15.88 -16.85 6.13
CA LYS A 53 -14.76 -17.42 6.90
C LYS A 53 -13.97 -18.44 6.08
N GLN A 54 -14.66 -19.34 5.38
CA GLN A 54 -14.02 -20.32 4.50
C GLN A 54 -13.25 -19.65 3.36
N PHE A 55 -13.83 -18.60 2.78
CA PHE A 55 -13.20 -17.84 1.71
C PHE A 55 -11.95 -17.09 2.17
N MET A 56 -11.98 -16.47 3.35
CA MET A 56 -10.81 -15.78 3.91
C MET A 56 -9.69 -16.76 4.24
N ALA A 57 -10.00 -17.91 4.85
CA ALA A 57 -9.01 -18.96 5.10
C ALA A 57 -8.34 -19.43 3.79
N TYR A 58 -9.12 -19.65 2.73
CA TYR A 58 -8.57 -19.98 1.41
C TYR A 58 -7.65 -18.89 0.86
N CYS A 59 -8.00 -17.61 1.04
CA CYS A 59 -7.15 -16.49 0.61
C CYS A 59 -5.82 -16.46 1.36
N GLU A 60 -5.83 -16.75 2.68
CA GLU A 60 -4.62 -16.86 3.50
C GLU A 60 -3.75 -18.05 3.08
N ASP A 61 -4.36 -19.23 2.87
CA ASP A 61 -3.64 -20.45 2.47
C ASP A 61 -2.94 -20.32 1.10
N GLN A 62 -3.51 -19.53 0.20
CA GLN A 62 -2.98 -19.33 -1.16
C GLN A 62 -2.17 -18.03 -1.31
N ASP A 63 -2.01 -17.25 -0.25
CA ASP A 63 -1.38 -15.91 -0.27
C ASP A 63 -1.99 -14.98 -1.34
N LEU A 64 -3.32 -15.02 -1.49
CA LEU A 64 -4.06 -14.24 -2.48
C LEU A 64 -4.87 -13.13 -1.84
N SER A 65 -4.95 -11.99 -2.54
CA SER A 65 -5.94 -10.97 -2.16
C SER A 65 -7.37 -11.49 -2.44
N PRO A 66 -8.37 -11.16 -1.59
CA PRO A 66 -9.76 -11.57 -1.81
C PRO A 66 -10.29 -11.19 -3.21
N ALA A 67 -9.93 -10.01 -3.69
CA ALA A 67 -10.35 -9.55 -5.01
C ALA A 67 -9.71 -10.37 -6.15
N GLU A 68 -8.51 -10.90 -5.94
CA GLU A 68 -7.82 -11.75 -6.92
C GLU A 68 -8.37 -13.17 -6.93
N ALA A 69 -8.58 -13.75 -5.74
CA ALA A 69 -9.21 -15.05 -5.60
C ALA A 69 -10.58 -15.10 -6.32
N VAL A 70 -11.42 -14.07 -6.14
CA VAL A 70 -12.71 -13.98 -6.86
C VAL A 70 -12.51 -13.87 -8.37
N ARG A 71 -11.54 -13.08 -8.85
CA ARG A 71 -11.26 -12.98 -10.29
C ARG A 71 -10.79 -14.32 -10.88
N MET A 72 -9.98 -15.08 -10.15
CA MET A 72 -9.56 -16.42 -10.57
C MET A 72 -10.76 -17.37 -10.65
N ALA A 73 -11.57 -17.44 -9.60
CA ALA A 73 -12.78 -18.27 -9.59
C ALA A 73 -13.75 -17.91 -10.73
N ILE A 74 -13.95 -16.62 -11.00
CA ILE A 74 -14.78 -16.16 -12.14
C ILE A 74 -14.19 -16.61 -13.49
N ARG A 75 -12.87 -16.49 -13.67
CA ARG A 75 -12.21 -16.93 -14.91
C ARG A 75 -12.30 -18.43 -15.11
N GLU A 76 -12.13 -19.21 -14.05
CA GLU A 76 -12.21 -20.67 -14.12
C GLU A 76 -13.65 -21.13 -14.41
N THR A 77 -14.63 -20.50 -13.79
CA THR A 77 -16.05 -20.84 -14.00
C THR A 77 -16.51 -20.45 -15.40
N ILE A 78 -16.28 -19.21 -15.83
CA ILE A 78 -16.67 -18.75 -17.18
C ILE A 78 -15.82 -19.41 -18.27
N GLY A 79 -14.51 -19.59 -18.03
CA GLY A 79 -13.60 -20.22 -18.99
C GLY A 79 -13.91 -21.70 -19.25
N LYS A 80 -14.53 -22.40 -18.31
CA LYS A 80 -15.06 -23.77 -18.50
C LYS A 80 -16.37 -23.79 -19.28
N VAL A 81 -17.16 -22.72 -19.25
CA VAL A 81 -18.47 -22.65 -19.94
C VAL A 81 -18.31 -22.40 -21.45
N ASN A 82 -17.19 -21.80 -21.87
CA ASN A 82 -16.92 -21.44 -23.26
C ASN A 82 -15.97 -22.42 -23.99
N LYS A 83 -15.78 -23.62 -23.45
CA LYS A 83 -15.00 -24.71 -24.06
C LYS A 83 -15.91 -25.90 -24.32
#